data_AF-A0A8T3LQQ0-F1
#
_entry.id   AF-A0A8T3LQQ0-F1
#
_cell.length_a   1.000
_cell.length_b   1.000
_cell.length_c   1.000
_cell.angle_alpha   90.00
_cell.angle_beta   90.00
_cell.angle_gamma   90.00
#
_symmetry.space_group_name_H-M   'P 1'
#
loop_
_entity.id
_entity.type
_entity.pdbx_description
1 polymer ?
#
loop_
_entity_poly.entity_id
_entity_poly.type
_entity_poly.pdbx_seq_one_letter_code
_entity_poly.pdbx_strand_id
1 'polypeptide(L)' 'MSLNARSILLIVAVICFVLAAVGVGLGSISLVALGLAAFAGAFLLGDGGIKLRS' A
#
# COMPACT_ATOMS: atom_id res chain seq x y z
N MET A 1 -0.60 -7.96 -20.61
CA MET A 1 -0.34 -7.00 -19.52
C MET A 1 -0.53 -7.73 -18.20
N SER A 2 0.54 -8.22 -17.57
CA SER A 2 0.44 -8.97 -16.31
C SER A 2 0.35 -8.00 -15.14
N LEU A 3 -0.74 -8.05 -14.38
CA LEU A 3 -0.90 -7.23 -13.19
C LEU A 3 0.05 -7.77 -12.12
N ASN A 4 1.21 -7.12 -12.01
CA ASN A 4 2.24 -7.46 -11.04
C ASN A 4 1.70 -7.20 -9.62
N ALA A 5 2.04 -8.03 -8.64
CA ALA A 5 1.54 -7.91 -7.25
C ALA A 5 1.79 -6.51 -6.64
N ARG A 6 2.86 -5.85 -7.11
CA ARG A 6 3.17 -4.44 -6.84
C ARG A 6 2.05 -3.48 -7.24
N SER A 7 1.50 -3.64 -8.44
CA SER A 7 0.44 -2.78 -8.98
C SER A 7 -0.83 -2.88 -8.14
N ILE A 8 -1.13 -4.08 -7.63
CA ILE A 8 -2.27 -4.33 -6.74
C ILE A 8 -2.06 -3.62 -5.39
N LEU A 9 -0.88 -3.73 -4.77
CA LEU A 9 -0.58 -3.04 -3.52
C LEU A 9 -0.59 -1.51 -3.67
N LEU A 10 -0.09 -0.97 -4.79
CA LEU A 10 -0.16 0.46 -5.05
C LEU A 10 -1.59 0.96 -5.26
N ILE A 11 -2.44 0.18 -5.94
CA ILE A 11 -3.88 0.49 -6.06
C ILE A 11 -4.53 0.58 -4.68
N VAL A 12 -4.24 -0.38 -3.79
CA VAL A 12 -4.82 -0.43 -2.43
C VAL A 12 -4.33 0.76 -1.58
N ALA A 13 -3.04 1.10 -1.68
CA ALA A 13 -2.47 2.26 -0.99
C ALA A 13 -3.12 3.58 -1.43
N VAL A 14 -3.34 3.75 -2.75
CA VAL A 14 -4.01 4.94 -3.30
C VAL A 14 -5.46 5.02 -2.82
N ILE A 15 -6.21 3.91 -2.81
CA ILE A 15 -7.59 3.87 -2.31
C ILE A 15 -7.64 4.27 -0.83
N CYS A 16 -6.73 3.75 0.01
CA CYS A 16 -6.63 4.17 1.41
C CYS A 16 -6.33 5.66 1.56
N PHE A 17 -5.48 6.23 0.71
CA PHE A 17 -5.12 7.65 0.75
C PHE A 17 -6.30 8.55 0.35
N VAL A 18 -7.08 8.13 -0.66
CA VAL A 18 -8.29 8.85 -1.07
C VAL A 18 -9.34 8.81 0.03
N LEU A 19 -9.57 7.64 0.65
CA LEU A 19 -10.49 7.52 1.79
C LEU A 19 -10.05 8.38 2.98
N ALA A 20 -8.74 8.43 3.26
CA ALA A 20 -8.17 9.29 4.28
C ALA A 20 -8.38 10.78 3.96
N ALA A 21 -8.18 11.20 2.72
CA ALA A 21 -8.34 12.58 2.28
C ALA A 21 -9.81 13.05 2.29
N VAL A 22 -10.75 12.14 2.03
CA VAL A 22 -12.20 12.40 2.16
C VAL A 22 -12.63 12.50 3.63
N GLY A 23 -11.76 12.16 4.59
CA GLY A 23 -12.06 12.21 6.02
C GLY A 23 -12.87 11.01 6.52
N VAL A 24 -12.88 9.91 5.75
CA VAL A 24 -13.51 8.66 6.17
C VAL A 24 -12.65 8.06 7.27
N GLY A 25 -13.13 8.07 8.51
CA GLY A 25 -12.45 7.48 9.67
C GLY A 25 -12.90 6.03 9.91
N LEU A 26 -11.93 5.11 10.10
CA LEU A 26 -12.19 3.76 10.61
C LEU A 26 -11.90 3.79 12.12
N GLY A 27 -12.88 4.27 12.89
CA GLY A 27 -12.80 4.30 14.35
C GLY A 27 -11.61 5.11 14.88
N SER A 28 -10.75 4.49 15.70
CA SER A 28 -9.56 5.10 16.31
C SER A 28 -8.29 5.01 15.46
N ILE A 29 -8.37 4.39 14.28
CA ILE A 29 -7.20 4.13 13.45
C ILE A 29 -7.09 5.21 12.37
N SER A 30 -5.95 5.87 12.31
CA SER A 30 -5.65 6.86 11.26
C SER A 30 -5.52 6.16 9.91
N LEU A 31 -6.44 6.42 8.97
CA LEU A 31 -6.33 5.92 7.60
C LEU A 31 -5.08 6.44 6.88
N VAL A 32 -4.54 7.58 7.31
CA VAL A 32 -3.26 8.09 6.81
C VAL A 32 -2.12 7.14 7.21
N ALA A 33 -2.07 6.72 8.47
CA ALA A 33 -1.08 5.75 8.93
C ALA A 33 -1.24 4.39 8.25
N LEU A 34 -2.50 3.97 8.03
CA LEU A 34 -2.82 2.73 7.32
C LEU A 34 -2.36 2.77 5.85
N GLY A 35 -2.64 3.88 5.16
CA GLY A 35 -2.21 4.11 3.78
C GLY A 35 -0.69 4.20 3.65
N LEU A 36 -0.01 4.83 4.60
CA LEU A 36 1.45 4.92 4.64
C LEU A 36 2.10 3.55 4.87
N ALA A 37 1.53 2.71 5.73
CA ALA A 37 2.01 1.35 5.98
C ALA A 37 1.84 0.45 4.75
N ALA A 38 0.68 0.53 4.08
CA ALA A 38 0.44 -0.20 2.84
C ALA A 38 1.36 0.28 1.70
N PHE A 39 1.62 1.58 1.60
CA PHE A 39 2.56 2.16 0.64
C PHE A 39 4.01 1.73 0.89
N ALA A 40 4.45 1.74 2.14
CA ALA A 40 5.77 1.24 2.52
C ALA A 40 5.93 -0.27 2.23
N GLY A 41 4.88 -1.06 2.49
CA GLY A 41 4.83 -2.48 2.12
C GLY A 41 4.90 -2.70 0.61
N ALA A 42 4.25 -1.84 -0.18
CA ALA A 42 4.33 -1.85 -1.64
C ALA A 42 5.75 -1.54 -2.15
N PHE A 43 6.48 -0.65 -1.47
CA PHE A 43 7.89 -0.36 -1.77
C PHE A 43 8.81 -1.55 -1.43
N LEU A 44 8.57 -2.21 -0.30
CA LEU A 44 9.31 -3.42 0.10
C LEU A 44 9.08 -4.59 -0.86
N LEU A 45 7.85 -4.75 -1.36
CA LEU A 45 7.52 -5.77 -2.36
C LEU A 45 7.91 -5.34 -3.80
N GLY A 46 8.25 -4.07 -4.00
CA GLY A 46 8.37 -3.44 -5.31
C GLY A 46 9.64 -3.75 -6.07
N ASP A 47 10.80 -3.92 -5.41
CA ASP A 47 12.10 -4.11 -6.09
C ASP A 47 13.26 -4.71 -5.26
N GLY A 48 13.14 -4.97 -3.94
CA GLY A 48 14.34 -5.26 -3.12
C GLY A 48 14.19 -6.20 -1.90
N GLY A 49 12.99 -6.72 -1.60
CA GLY A 49 12.79 -7.63 -0.47
C GLY A 49 13.19 -9.07 -0.79
N ILE A 50 14.47 -9.40 -0.59
CA ILE A 50 15.03 -10.77 -0.62
C ILE A 50 14.79 -11.50 -1.96
N LYS A 51 15.65 -11.23 -2.95
CA LYS A 51 15.98 -12.26 -3.93
C LYS A 51 16.86 -13.30 -3.25
N LEU A 52 16.25 -14.34 -2.67
CA LEU A 52 16.93 -15.62 -2.47
C LEU A 52 17.21 -16.18 -3.87
N ARG A 53 18.37 -15.80 -4.39
CA ARG A 53 18.95 -16.35 -5.61
C ARG A 53 19.38 -17.78 -5.28
N SER A 54 18.55 -18.76 -5.62
CA SER A 54 18.96 -20.16 -5.80
C SER A 54 19.11 -20.46 -7.28
#